data_AF-Q2LES7-F1
#
_entry.id   AF-Q2LES7-F1
#
_cell.length_a   1.000
_cell.length_b   1.000
_cell.length_c   1.000
_cell.angle_alpha   90.00
_cell.angle_beta   90.00
_cell.angle_gamma   90.00
#
_symmetry.space_group_name_H-M   'P 1'
#
loop_
_entity.id
_entity.type
_entity.pdbx_description
1 polymer ?
#
loop_
_entity_poly.entity_id
_entity_poly.type
_entity_poly.pdbx_seq_one_letter_code
_entity_poly.pdbx_strand_id
1 'polypeptide(L)'
;MRTERARLRESGKLAGTVDLVVTRAVRAELRSRGMDRDWDALPSHAVSAPGRPVGTGNGREGTDEEGRTLLSGRVTVKLPDDLAERLVRGCYWTSAPAVKALW
;
A
#
# COMPACT_ATOMS: atom_id res chain seq x y z
N MET A 1 -19.82 18.52 -10.97
CA MET A 1 -18.95 17.36 -10.67
C MET A 1 -19.66 16.21 -9.94
N ARG A 2 -20.53 16.48 -8.94
CA ARG A 2 -21.18 15.43 -8.13
C ARG A 2 -22.27 14.65 -8.90
N THR A 3 -23.06 15.34 -9.72
CA THR A 3 -24.12 14.76 -10.57
C THR A 3 -23.56 13.84 -11.66
N GLU A 4 -22.44 14.24 -12.28
CA GLU A 4 -21.76 13.44 -13.31
C GLU A 4 -21.20 12.12 -12.74
N ARG A 5 -20.63 12.16 -11.53
CA ARG A 5 -20.19 10.94 -10.83
C ARG A 5 -21.35 10.02 -10.45
N ALA A 6 -22.53 10.55 -10.15
CA ALA A 6 -23.71 9.74 -9.87
C ALA A 6 -24.21 9.04 -11.14
N ARG A 7 -24.32 9.78 -12.25
CA ARG A 7 -24.69 9.26 -13.57
C ARG A 7 -23.72 8.17 -14.07
N LEU A 8 -22.42 8.35 -13.84
CA LEU A 8 -21.41 7.34 -14.20
C LEU A 8 -21.49 6.08 -13.33
N ARG A 9 -21.94 6.18 -12.08
CA ARG A 9 -22.20 5.02 -11.22
C ARG A 9 -23.46 4.28 -11.62
N GLU A 10 -24.55 4.98 -11.90
CA GLU A 10 -25.81 4.39 -12.37
C GLU A 10 -25.65 3.65 -13.70
N SER A 11 -24.81 4.18 -14.61
CA SER A 11 -24.50 3.52 -15.88
C SER A 11 -23.51 2.36 -15.78
N GLY A 12 -23.05 1.99 -14.58
CA GLY A 12 -22.08 0.91 -14.36
C GLY A 12 -20.67 1.20 -14.90
N LYS A 13 -20.43 2.39 -15.45
CA LYS A 13 -19.13 2.79 -16.03
C LYS A 13 -18.10 3.20 -14.99
N LEU A 14 -18.55 3.54 -13.78
CA LEU A 14 -17.66 3.80 -12.64
C LEU A 14 -17.53 2.53 -11.80
N ALA A 15 -16.35 1.90 -11.82
CA ALA A 15 -15.98 0.82 -10.92
C ALA A 15 -15.79 1.34 -9.48
N GLY A 16 -16.86 1.77 -8.81
CA GLY A 16 -16.85 2.19 -7.40
C GLY A 16 -15.92 3.37 -7.06
N THR A 17 -15.53 3.44 -5.79
CA THR A 17 -14.58 4.45 -5.26
C THR A 17 -13.14 4.00 -5.49
N VAL A 18 -12.17 4.93 -5.41
CA VAL A 18 -10.73 4.62 -5.44
C VAL A 18 -10.39 3.56 -4.40
N ASP A 19 -10.95 3.67 -3.20
CA ASP A 19 -10.82 2.69 -2.12
C ASP A 19 -11.25 1.28 -2.55
N LEU A 20 -12.38 1.15 -3.27
CA LEU A 20 -12.87 -0.14 -3.74
C LEU A 20 -11.93 -0.77 -4.76
N VAL A 21 -11.47 0.02 -5.73
CA VAL A 21 -10.54 -0.44 -6.77
C VAL A 21 -9.23 -0.88 -6.14
N VAL A 22 -8.66 -0.06 -5.27
CA VAL A 22 -7.38 -0.32 -4.62
C VAL A 22 -7.48 -1.49 -3.67
N THR A 23 -8.56 -1.62 -2.89
CA THR A 23 -8.79 -2.78 -2.01
C THR A 23 -8.76 -4.10 -2.79
N ARG A 24 -9.41 -4.16 -3.95
CA ARG A 24 -9.39 -5.35 -4.81
C ARG A 24 -8.00 -5.65 -5.35
N ALA A 25 -7.29 -4.62 -5.79
CA ALA A 25 -5.93 -4.75 -6.30
C ALA A 25 -4.96 -5.22 -5.21
N VAL A 26 -5.01 -4.64 -4.01
CA VAL A 26 -4.18 -5.04 -2.87
C VAL A 26 -4.42 -6.50 -2.50
N ARG A 27 -5.68 -6.95 -2.44
CA ARG A 27 -6.01 -8.37 -2.19
C ARG A 27 -5.43 -9.29 -3.26
N ALA A 28 -5.55 -8.91 -4.54
CA ALA A 28 -5.00 -9.70 -5.63
C ALA A 28 -3.47 -9.78 -5.56
N GLU A 29 -2.81 -8.67 -5.22
CA GLU A 29 -1.36 -8.60 -5.11
C GLU A 29 -0.82 -9.38 -3.90
N LEU A 30 -1.49 -9.32 -2.75
CA LEU A 30 -1.12 -10.16 -1.61
C LEU A 30 -1.23 -11.64 -1.98
N ARG A 31 -2.27 -12.05 -2.72
CA ARG A 31 -2.38 -13.45 -3.18
C ARG A 31 -1.28 -13.83 -4.18
N SER A 32 -1.00 -12.97 -5.16
CA SER A 32 0.00 -13.25 -6.20
C SER A 32 1.40 -13.44 -5.61
N ARG A 33 1.70 -12.69 -4.54
CA ARG A 33 2.97 -12.79 -3.80
C ARG A 33 2.99 -13.85 -2.70
N GLY A 34 1.91 -14.61 -2.52
CA GLY A 34 1.79 -15.57 -1.41
C GLY A 34 1.75 -14.93 -0.02
N MET A 35 1.42 -13.63 0.04
CA MET A 35 1.33 -12.82 1.25
C MET A 35 -0.09 -12.75 1.83
N ASP A 36 -1.11 -13.23 1.11
CA ASP A 36 -2.49 -13.36 1.59
C ASP A 36 -2.64 -14.59 2.49
N ARG A 37 -1.92 -14.57 3.61
CA ARG A 37 -1.87 -15.62 4.62
C ARG A 37 -1.83 -15.01 6.01
N ASP A 38 -1.93 -15.87 7.02
CA ASP A 38 -1.73 -15.44 8.40
C ASP A 38 -0.25 -15.20 8.67
N TRP A 39 0.01 -14.12 9.39
CA TRP A 39 1.33 -13.65 9.75
C TRP A 39 1.40 -13.47 11.26
N ASP A 40 2.57 -13.75 11.83
CA ASP A 40 2.85 -13.48 13.24
C ASP A 40 2.58 -12.01 13.57
N ALA A 41 2.18 -11.76 14.81
CA ALA A 41 1.97 -10.41 15.29
C ALA A 41 3.26 -9.59 15.15
N LEU A 42 3.11 -8.31 14.80
CA LEU A 42 4.25 -7.40 14.77
C LEU A 42 4.85 -7.28 16.18
N PRO A 43 6.18 -7.25 16.31
CA PRO A 43 6.81 -6.87 17.56
C PRO A 43 6.32 -5.50 18.03
N SER A 44 6.17 -5.29 19.33
CA SER A 44 5.62 -4.05 19.90
C SER A 44 6.33 -2.78 19.43
N HIS A 45 7.63 -2.84 19.18
CA HIS A 45 8.42 -1.72 18.65
C HIS A 45 8.13 -1.39 17.17
N ALA A 46 7.52 -2.32 16.43
CA ALA A 46 7.16 -2.17 15.01
C ALA A 46 5.69 -1.75 14.80
N VAL A 47 4.82 -1.90 15.82
CA VAL A 47 3.39 -1.56 15.77
C VAL A 47 3.15 -0.06 15.55
N SER A 48 4.04 0.78 16.09
CA SER A 48 3.92 2.25 16.02
C SER A 48 4.90 2.89 15.04
N ALA A 49 5.65 2.09 14.27
CA ALA A 49 6.58 2.65 13.31
C ALA A 49 5.78 3.42 12.24
N PRO A 50 5.96 4.75 12.09
CA PRO A 50 5.42 5.44 10.94
C PRO A 50 5.92 4.70 9.70
N GLY A 51 5.03 4.36 8.79
CA GLY A 51 5.43 3.70 7.55
C GLY A 51 6.64 4.40 6.91
N ARG A 52 7.52 3.57 6.35
CA ARG A 52 8.84 3.82 5.71
C ARG A 52 10.06 3.40 6.56
N PRO A 53 10.53 2.14 6.43
CA PRO A 53 11.76 1.66 7.05
C PRO A 53 13.05 2.07 6.31
N VAL A 54 14.16 1.82 6.99
CA VAL A 54 15.55 2.22 6.71
C VAL A 54 16.05 1.95 5.28
N GLY A 55 16.85 2.88 4.75
CA GLY A 55 17.43 2.83 3.39
C GLY A 55 16.75 3.78 2.39
N THR A 56 15.56 4.29 2.72
CA THR A 56 14.82 5.18 1.84
C THR A 56 15.27 6.63 2.02
N GLY A 57 16.22 7.10 1.21
CA GLY A 57 16.53 8.53 1.08
C GLY A 57 15.33 9.31 0.53
N ASN A 58 15.28 10.63 0.73
CA ASN A 58 14.23 11.49 0.14
C ASN A 58 14.24 11.50 -1.40
N GLY A 59 15.32 11.02 -2.02
CA GLY A 59 15.39 10.77 -3.46
C GLY A 59 15.75 9.31 -3.70
N ARG A 60 14.92 8.62 -4.49
CA ARG A 60 15.33 7.68 -5.56
C ARG A 60 14.20 6.79 -6.07
N GLU A 61 13.09 6.66 -5.36
CA GLU A 61 11.91 5.98 -5.90
C GLU A 61 10.91 7.01 -6.41
N GLY A 62 10.76 7.06 -7.74
CA GLY A 62 9.95 8.09 -8.41
C GLY A 62 10.61 9.46 -8.34
N THR A 63 11.92 9.55 -8.54
CA THR A 63 12.68 10.82 -8.71
C THR A 63 13.62 10.68 -9.91
N ASP A 64 13.81 11.73 -10.70
CA ASP A 64 14.77 11.73 -11.82
C ASP A 64 16.23 11.88 -11.34
N GLU A 65 17.18 11.85 -12.28
CA GLU A 65 18.62 12.00 -11.99
C GLU A 65 18.94 13.36 -11.34
N GLU A 66 18.06 14.36 -11.49
CA GLU A 66 18.15 15.68 -10.87
C GLU A 66 17.41 15.77 -9.52
N GLY A 67 16.86 14.65 -9.02
CA GLY A 67 16.19 14.57 -7.72
C GLY A 67 14.78 15.15 -7.68
N ARG A 68 14.16 15.45 -8.83
CA ARG A 68 12.77 15.92 -8.91
C ARG A 68 11.80 14.76 -8.84
N THR A 69 10.75 14.88 -8.02
CA THR A 69 9.74 13.84 -7.89
C THR A 69 9.01 13.61 -9.22
N LEU A 70 9.12 12.39 -9.75
CA LEU A 70 8.31 11.84 -10.84
C LEU A 70 6.91 11.44 -10.35
N LEU A 71 6.70 11.35 -9.03
CA LEU A 71 5.39 11.10 -8.45
C LEU A 71 4.54 12.37 -8.60
N SER A 72 3.51 12.29 -9.45
CA SER A 72 2.62 13.41 -9.78
C SER A 72 1.58 13.72 -8.69
N GLY A 73 1.48 12.91 -7.64
CA GLY A 73 0.56 13.12 -6.54
C GLY A 73 0.58 12.01 -5.49
N ARG A 74 -0.04 12.29 -4.35
CA ARG A 74 -0.31 11.30 -3.30
C ARG A 74 -1.78 10.92 -3.35
N VAL A 75 -2.06 9.63 -3.25
CA VAL A 75 -3.43 9.12 -3.14
C VAL A 75 -3.58 8.46 -1.78
N THR A 76 -4.46 9.01 -0.96
CA THR A 76 -4.88 8.39 0.29
C THR A 76 -6.02 7.43 0.00
N VAL A 77 -5.91 6.21 0.52
CA VAL A 77 -6.94 5.18 0.38
C VAL A 77 -7.33 4.64 1.74
N LYS A 78 -8.60 4.22 1.85
CA LYS A 78 -9.10 3.49 3.00
C LYS A 78 -9.15 2.01 2.66
N LEU A 79 -8.50 1.19 3.48
CA LEU A 79 -8.55 -0.26 3.38
C LEU A 79 -9.37 -0.81 4.55
N PRO A 80 -10.07 -1.94 4.37
CA PRO A 80 -10.60 -2.72 5.49
C PRO A 80 -9.50 -3.06 6.50
N ASP A 81 -9.81 -3.02 7.79
CA ASP A 81 -8.83 -3.16 8.88
C ASP A 81 -8.07 -4.49 8.80
N ASP A 82 -8.76 -5.59 8.50
CA ASP A 82 -8.18 -6.93 8.30
C ASP A 82 -7.13 -6.93 7.18
N LEU A 83 -7.46 -6.27 6.07
CA LEU A 83 -6.59 -6.19 4.91
C LEU A 83 -5.39 -5.27 5.17
N ALA A 84 -5.62 -4.14 5.84
CA ALA A 84 -4.57 -3.20 6.21
C ALA A 84 -3.55 -3.87 7.15
N GLU A 85 -4.05 -4.57 8.17
CA GLU A 85 -3.21 -5.31 9.10
C GLU A 85 -2.41 -6.41 8.39
N ARG A 86 -3.06 -7.22 7.55
CA ARG A 86 -2.39 -8.27 6.78
C ARG A 86 -1.33 -7.70 5.84
N LEU A 87 -1.61 -6.58 5.18
CA LEU A 87 -0.65 -5.89 4.33
C LEU A 87 0.59 -5.48 5.12
N VAL A 88 0.42 -4.81 6.26
CA VAL A 88 1.55 -4.34 7.08
C VAL A 88 2.37 -5.52 7.60
N ARG A 89 1.72 -6.55 8.16
CA ARG A 89 2.40 -7.76 8.67
C ARG A 89 3.15 -8.50 7.56
N GLY A 90 2.51 -8.66 6.40
CA GLY A 90 3.13 -9.32 5.25
C GLY A 90 4.38 -8.58 4.78
N CYS A 91 4.30 -7.25 4.62
CA CYS A 91 5.46 -6.43 4.26
C CYS A 91 6.58 -6.54 5.29
N TYR A 92 6.27 -6.48 6.59
CA TYR A 92 7.26 -6.59 7.65
C TYR A 92 8.00 -7.93 7.59
N TRP A 93 7.29 -9.05 7.67
CA TRP A 93 7.92 -10.37 7.75
C TRP A 93 8.61 -10.80 6.44
N THR A 94 8.12 -10.32 5.30
CA THR A 94 8.79 -10.57 4.02
C THR A 94 10.11 -9.81 3.91
N SER A 95 10.19 -8.60 4.48
CA SER A 95 11.41 -7.77 4.45
C SER A 95 12.36 -8.05 5.62
N ALA A 96 11.89 -8.62 6.73
CA ALA A 96 12.67 -8.83 7.94
C ALA A 96 14.01 -9.58 7.72
N PRO A 97 14.09 -10.66 6.91
CA PRO A 97 15.36 -11.34 6.64
C PRO A 97 16.36 -10.43 5.93
N ALA A 98 15.90 -9.64 4.95
CA ALA A 98 16.74 -8.71 4.20
C ALA A 98 17.23 -7.56 5.09
N VAL A 99 16.34 -7.01 5.93
CA VAL A 99 16.70 -5.95 6.90
C VAL A 99 17.73 -6.48 7.90
N LYS A 100 17.56 -7.71 8.41
CA LYS A 100 18.51 -8.33 9.33
C LYS A 100 19.90 -8.52 8.69
N ALA A 101 19.96 -8.81 7.39
CA ALA A 101 21.23 -9.01 6.70
C ALA A 101 22.06 -7.73 6.46
N LEU A 102 21.49 -6.55 6.72
CA LEU A 102 22.19 -5.26 6.62
C LEU A 102 23.02 -4.91 7.88
N TRP A 103 22.87 -5.68 8.96
CA TRP A 103 23.50 -5.46 10.28
C TRP A 103 24.24 -6.71 10.74
#